data_AF-A0A0L0H989-F1
#
_entry.id   AF-A0A0L0H989-F1
#
_cell.length_a   1.000
_cell.length_b   1.000
_cell.length_c   1.000
_cell.angle_alpha   90.00
_cell.angle_beta   90.00
_cell.angle_gamma   90.00
#
_symmetry.space_group_name_H-M   'P 1'
#
loop_
_entity.id
_entity.type
_entity.pdbx_description
1 polymer ?
#
loop_
_entity_poly.entity_id
_entity_poly.type
_entity_poly.pdbx_seq_one_letter_code
_entity_poly.pdbx_strand_id
1 'polypeptide(L)'
;MAGGLLKIPFGVYPLVAVMGGAVVGVGYFLAHKSVSPDVVWSRSKNPQPWNTVSQHETTKIYDPTGQYKKWNRFSSDKNSGKVEH
;
A
#
# COMPACT_ATOMS: atom_id res chain seq x y z
N MET A 1 -28.48 -9.48 -28.69
CA MET A 1 -27.05 -9.84 -28.61
C MET A 1 -26.75 -10.19 -27.15
N ALA A 2 -26.80 -11.46 -26.78
CA ALA A 2 -26.73 -11.91 -25.39
C ALA A 2 -25.64 -12.99 -25.22
N GLY A 3 -24.66 -12.67 -24.38
CA GLY A 3 -24.00 -13.63 -23.47
C GLY A 3 -23.08 -14.68 -24.05
N GLY A 4 -21.85 -14.30 -24.42
CA GLY A 4 -20.76 -15.21 -24.79
C GLY A 4 -19.50 -15.08 -23.92
N LEU A 5 -19.63 -14.85 -22.60
CA LEU A 5 -18.47 -14.48 -21.76
C LEU A 5 -17.86 -15.63 -20.94
N LEU A 6 -18.58 -16.70 -20.60
CA LEU A 6 -18.06 -17.68 -19.62
C LEU A 6 -18.48 -19.14 -19.92
N LYS A 7 -18.02 -19.69 -21.04
CA LYS A 7 -17.95 -21.16 -21.23
C LYS A 7 -16.49 -21.60 -21.22
N ILE A 8 -15.88 -21.55 -20.04
CA ILE A 8 -14.50 -21.97 -19.82
C ILE A 8 -14.52 -23.45 -19.39
N PRO A 9 -13.78 -24.37 -20.04
CA PRO A 9 -13.73 -25.77 -19.64
C PRO A 9 -13.09 -25.94 -18.26
N PHE A 10 -13.49 -26.97 -17.51
CA PHE A 10 -13.07 -27.17 -16.12
C PHE A 10 -11.54 -27.23 -15.89
N GLY A 11 -10.77 -27.59 -16.92
CA GLY A 11 -9.30 -27.63 -16.86
C GLY A 11 -8.61 -26.25 -16.76
N VAL A 12 -9.31 -25.15 -17.05
CA VAL A 12 -8.71 -23.80 -17.12
C VAL A 12 -8.97 -22.98 -15.84
N TYR A 13 -9.88 -23.40 -14.97
CA TYR A 13 -10.09 -22.75 -13.66
C TYR A 13 -8.82 -22.55 -12.82
N PRO A 14 -7.90 -23.52 -12.67
CA PRO A 14 -6.69 -23.31 -11.89
C PRO A 14 -5.77 -22.25 -12.52
N LEU A 15 -5.72 -22.17 -13.85
CA LEU A 15 -4.92 -21.16 -14.55
C LEU A 15 -5.45 -19.75 -14.29
N VAL A 16 -6.78 -19.57 -14.40
CA VAL A 16 -7.43 -18.28 -14.14
C VAL A 16 -7.28 -17.87 -12.68
N ALA A 17 -7.34 -18.83 -11.75
CA ALA A 17 -7.13 -18.56 -10.33
C ALA A 17 -5.70 -18.05 -10.04
N VAL A 18 -4.67 -18.68 -10.60
CA VAL A 18 -3.27 -18.26 -10.41
C VAL A 18 -3.02 -16.91 -11.07
N MET A 19 -3.50 -16.70 -12.29
CA MET A 19 -3.31 -15.43 -13.01
C MET A 19 -4.07 -14.28 -12.35
N GLY A 20 -5.32 -14.52 -11.94
CA GLY A 20 -6.11 -13.57 -11.16
C GLY A 20 -5.43 -13.23 -9.84
N GLY A 21 -4.95 -14.25 -9.11
CA GLY A 21 -4.18 -14.07 -7.88
C GLY A 21 -2.90 -13.26 -8.09
N ALA A 22 -2.16 -13.52 -9.17
CA ALA A 22 -0.92 -12.81 -9.48
C ALA A 22 -1.17 -11.32 -9.76
N VAL A 23 -2.13 -10.99 -10.62
CA VAL A 23 -2.44 -9.59 -10.98
C VAL A 23 -2.96 -8.82 -9.76
N VAL A 24 -3.86 -9.43 -8.98
CA VAL A 24 -4.37 -8.84 -7.74
C VAL A 24 -3.25 -8.66 -6.71
N GLY A 25 -2.39 -9.66 -6.54
CA GLY A 25 -1.26 -9.61 -5.60
C GLY A 25 -0.25 -8.53 -5.94
N VAL A 26 0.12 -8.39 -7.22
CA VAL A 26 1.04 -7.34 -7.69
C VAL A 26 0.40 -5.96 -7.52
N GLY A 27 -0.87 -5.80 -7.92
CA GLY A 27 -1.60 -4.55 -7.75
C GLY A 27 -1.67 -4.11 -6.29
N TYR A 28 -2.02 -5.04 -5.39
CA TYR A 28 -2.06 -4.78 -3.95
C TYR A 28 -0.68 -4.40 -3.39
N PHE A 29 0.38 -5.13 -3.77
CA PHE A 29 1.72 -4.88 -3.26
C PHE A 29 2.27 -3.52 -3.70
N LEU A 30 2.07 -3.15 -4.96
CA LEU A 30 2.47 -1.84 -5.49
C LEU A 30 1.69 -0.71 -4.80
N ALA A 31 0.37 -0.86 -4.68
CA ALA A 31 -0.47 0.11 -3.98
C ALA A 31 0.01 0.30 -2.53
N HIS A 32 0.29 -0.78 -1.81
CA HIS A 32 0.79 -0.74 -0.44
C HIS A 32 2.16 -0.06 -0.31
N LYS A 33 3.13 -0.41 -1.18
CA LYS A 33 4.49 0.16 -1.15
C LYS A 33 4.54 1.63 -1.53
N SER A 34 3.60 2.06 -2.35
CA SER A 34 3.54 3.44 -2.82
C SER A 34 3.14 4.46 -1.73
N VAL A 35 2.81 3.96 -0.53
CA VAL A 35 2.47 4.75 0.65
C VAL A 35 3.70 5.06 1.55
N SER A 36 4.90 4.61 1.19
CA SER A 36 6.14 4.87 1.95
C SER A 36 6.48 6.38 2.11
N PRO A 37 7.20 6.77 3.18
CA PRO A 37 7.52 8.19 3.44
C PRO A 37 8.45 8.80 2.37
N ASP A 38 9.21 7.97 1.66
CA ASP A 38 10.11 8.40 0.57
C ASP A 38 9.40 8.73 -0.75
N VAL A 39 8.10 8.45 -0.86
CA VAL A 39 7.38 8.58 -2.14
C VAL A 39 6.91 10.03 -2.36
N VAL A 40 7.43 10.62 -3.44
CA VAL A 40 7.38 12.06 -3.75
C VAL A 40 6.01 12.56 -4.22
N TRP A 41 5.15 11.69 -4.73
CA TRP A 41 3.89 12.08 -5.37
C TRP A 41 2.82 12.67 -4.43
N SER A 42 3.04 12.63 -3.11
CA SER A 42 2.08 13.08 -2.09
C SER A 42 2.53 14.37 -1.39
N ARG A 43 3.56 15.05 -1.92
CA ARG A 43 4.12 16.29 -1.35
C ARG A 43 3.13 17.47 -1.30
N SER A 44 1.98 17.37 -1.97
CA SER A 44 0.96 18.43 -1.96
C SER A 44 0.29 18.67 -0.59
N LYS A 45 0.27 17.67 0.31
CA LYS A 45 -0.36 17.80 1.64
C LYS A 45 0.63 17.88 2.79
N ASN A 46 1.83 17.33 2.60
CA ASN A 46 2.91 17.38 3.57
C ASN A 46 4.24 17.52 2.79
N PRO A 47 4.85 18.71 2.77
CA PRO A 47 6.08 18.95 2.02
C PRO A 47 7.29 18.22 2.62
N GLN A 48 7.22 17.78 3.88
CA GLN A 48 8.33 17.14 4.61
C GLN A 48 7.91 15.82 5.28
N PRO A 49 7.64 14.76 4.50
CA PRO A 49 7.15 13.48 5.03
C PRO A 49 8.14 12.80 6.00
N TRP A 50 9.45 13.00 5.82
CA TRP A 50 10.50 12.47 6.71
C TRP A 50 10.44 13.04 8.13
N ASN A 51 9.87 14.22 8.33
CA ASN A 51 9.76 14.85 9.65
C ASN A 51 8.59 14.28 10.49
N THR A 52 7.81 13.34 9.95
CA THR A 52 6.66 12.74 10.63
C THR A 52 6.94 11.38 11.27
N VAL A 53 8.13 10.82 11.03
CA VAL A 53 8.54 9.53 11.59
C VAL A 53 9.04 9.77 13.01
N SER A 54 8.26 9.38 14.01
CA SER A 54 8.65 9.49 15.41
C SER A 54 9.65 8.41 15.81
N GLN A 55 10.48 8.64 16.83
CA GLN A 55 11.53 7.71 17.27
C GLN A 55 11.02 6.31 17.67
N HIS A 56 9.74 6.17 18.02
CA HIS A 56 9.09 4.90 18.35
C HIS A 56 8.42 4.22 17.14
N GLU A 57 8.54 4.83 15.96
CA GLU A 57 7.97 4.31 14.71
C GLU A 57 9.06 3.91 13.73
N THR A 58 8.82 2.79 13.02
CA THR A 58 9.74 2.27 12.02
C THR A 58 9.17 2.40 10.61
N THR A 59 10.04 2.80 9.68
CA THR A 59 9.76 2.81 8.24
C THR A 59 10.11 1.47 7.59
N LYS A 60 10.76 0.56 8.33
CA LYS A 60 11.13 -0.76 7.82
C LYS A 60 9.87 -1.57 7.49
N ILE A 61 9.95 -2.34 6.42
CA ILE A 61 8.84 -3.20 5.96
C ILE A 61 8.55 -4.29 6.99
N TYR A 62 9.58 -4.73 7.70
CA TYR A 62 9.52 -5.76 8.71
C TYR A 62 10.46 -5.40 9.86
N ASP A 63 9.97 -5.60 11.07
CA ASP A 63 10.73 -5.47 12.31
C ASP A 63 10.69 -6.83 13.04
N PRO A 64 11.82 -7.55 13.12
CA PRO A 64 11.87 -8.84 13.82
C PRO A 64 11.77 -8.68 15.34
N THR A 65 12.01 -7.48 15.87
CA THR A 65 12.04 -7.24 17.32
C THR A 65 10.66 -6.88 17.86
N GLY A 66 9.73 -6.44 17.01
CA GLY A 66 8.35 -6.09 17.36
C GLY A 66 8.21 -4.90 18.30
N GLN A 67 9.29 -4.17 18.57
CA GLN A 67 9.32 -3.08 19.54
C GLN A 67 8.83 -1.76 18.94
N TYR A 68 8.78 -1.67 17.61
CA TYR A 68 8.45 -0.44 16.91
C TYR A 68 7.09 -0.55 16.24
N LYS A 69 6.31 0.53 16.35
CA LYS A 69 5.05 0.65 15.61
C LYS A 69 5.36 0.96 14.15
N LYS A 70 4.64 0.33 13.23
CA LYS A 70 4.77 0.65 11.80
C LYS A 70 4.22 2.05 11.53
N TRP A 71 5.00 2.87 10.85
CA TRP A 71 4.60 4.21 10.44
C TRP A 71 3.48 4.16 9.39
N ASN A 72 2.49 5.06 9.53
CA ASN A 72 1.31 5.14 8.66
C ASN A 72 1.10 6.57 8.13
N ARG A 73 1.19 6.75 6.80
CA ARG A 73 1.01 8.06 6.14
C ARG A 73 -0.28 8.79 6.54
N PHE A 74 -1.43 8.11 6.54
CA PHE A 74 -2.72 8.73 6.85
C PHE A 74 -2.81 9.31 8.27
N SER A 75 -2.10 8.69 9.22
CA SER A 75 -2.05 9.19 10.60
C SER A 75 -1.15 10.42 10.68
N SER A 76 -0.05 10.43 9.93
CA SER A 76 0.92 11.52 9.87
C SER A 76 0.36 12.76 9.17
N ASP A 77 -0.36 12.61 8.05
CA ASP A 77 -0.94 13.73 7.30
C ASP A 77 -1.97 14.52 8.13
N LYS A 78 -2.74 13.85 9.00
CA LYS A 78 -3.68 14.51 9.92
C LYS A 78 -3.00 15.35 11.00
N ASN A 79 -1.76 15.00 11.36
CA ASN A 79 -1.01 15.67 12.41
C ASN A 79 -0.18 16.84 11.86
N SER A 80 0.27 16.73 10.60
CA SER A 80 1.01 17.79 9.89
C SER A 80 0.24 19.11 9.84
N GLY A 81 -1.06 19.08 9.53
CA GLY A 81 -1.88 20.31 9.45
C GLY A 81 -2.22 20.95 10.79
N LYS A 82 -1.84 20.34 11.94
CA LYS A 82 -2.08 20.90 13.29
C LYS A 82 -0.89 21.67 13.85
N VAL A 83 0.32 21.44 13.34
CA VAL A 83 1.56 22.10 13.81
C VAL A 83 1.86 23.39 13.06
N GLU A 84 1.09 23.74 12.03
CA GLU A 84 1.26 24.96 11.21
C GLU A 84 0.28 26.10 11.61
N HIS A 85 -0.35 26.04 12.79
CA HIS A 85 -1.19 27.09 13.37
C HIS A 85 -0.59 27.66 14.66
#